data_AF-M5CC54-F1
#
_entry.id   AF-M5CC54-F1
#
_cell.length_a   1.000
_cell.length_b   1.000
_cell.length_c   1.000
_cell.angle_alpha   90.00
_cell.angle_beta   90.00
_cell.angle_gamma   90.00
#
_symmetry.space_group_name_H-M   'P 1'
#
loop_
_entity.id
_entity.type
_entity.pdbx_description
1 polymer ?
#
loop_
_entity_poly.entity_id
_entity_poly.type
_entity_poly.pdbx_seq_one_letter_code
_entity_poly.pdbx_strand_id
1 'polypeptide(L)'
;MLEAIGAGSRERIGPTDWAELWRQSENFARVKQEIAEIKEDAARQPAATDPNANKKYATPFMYQLRVVSERTLTAFWRQPEYGFTRLFNHAVVALITSLTFLQLGNSTQELQYRVFTIFMAIMMPLVIVSQVEPMFINARMTFIRESSSRMYSEFAFALGQVMAEMPYSLLCAAVYFLLFYYPAGFQYASNRAGYQFLMFLGIEIFSVTLAQMIASLSPTILIAGLLNPFVMVTLHTFCGVMVPRDSIPKFWRSWLYQLDPFTRVVSGMVSTEMHGLKITCSPLEFAVFQPPQGQTCLQWAGDFVNASVGYLDNPDGTSDCRYCPYEYGDDFYENLGISFDTRWRDFGIVIGFIVFNIMVTLIASRVFKFSKR
;
A
#
# COMPACT_ATOMS: atom_id res chain seq x y z
N MET A 1 23.48 17.01 -22.73
CA MET A 1 23.36 17.95 -23.88
C MET A 1 24.72 18.38 -24.44
N LEU A 2 25.76 18.63 -23.62
CA LEU A 2 27.12 18.98 -24.07
C LEU A 2 27.80 17.93 -24.97
N GLU A 3 27.55 16.64 -24.74
CA GLU A 3 28.05 15.54 -25.60
C GLU A 3 27.44 15.56 -27.01
N ALA A 4 26.20 16.04 -27.17
CA ALA A 4 25.54 16.14 -28.48
C ALA A 4 26.06 17.33 -29.31
N ILE A 5 26.69 18.32 -28.66
CA ILE A 5 27.24 19.53 -29.31
C ILE A 5 28.75 19.43 -29.53
N GLY A 6 29.41 18.36 -29.06
CA GLY A 6 30.86 18.15 -29.24
C GLY A 6 31.73 19.23 -28.60
N ALA A 7 31.22 19.94 -27.58
CA ALA A 7 31.96 20.98 -26.90
C ALA A 7 33.16 20.37 -26.16
N GLY A 8 34.36 20.57 -26.72
CA GLY A 8 35.62 20.05 -26.18
C GLY A 8 36.12 18.73 -26.78
N SER A 9 35.40 18.13 -27.73
CA SER A 9 35.77 16.84 -28.34
C SER A 9 36.52 16.95 -29.68
N ARG A 10 36.78 18.17 -30.16
CA ARG A 10 37.54 18.44 -31.38
C ARG A 10 38.76 19.30 -31.06
N GLU A 11 39.87 19.03 -31.75
CA GLU A 11 41.07 19.87 -31.66
C GLU A 11 40.73 21.31 -32.02
N ARG A 12 41.38 22.23 -31.29
CA ARG A 12 41.21 23.68 -31.46
C ARG A 12 41.53 24.06 -32.91
N ILE A 13 40.54 24.63 -33.60
CA ILE A 13 40.73 25.12 -34.97
C ILE A 13 41.36 26.52 -34.90
N GLY A 14 42.63 26.62 -35.26
CA GLY A 14 43.41 27.87 -35.33
C GLY A 14 44.22 28.21 -34.08
N PRO A 15 45.17 29.17 -34.17
CA PRO A 15 46.06 29.56 -33.07
C PRO A 15 45.38 30.46 -32.02
N THR A 16 44.25 31.07 -32.36
CA THR A 16 43.57 32.09 -31.55
C THR A 16 42.42 31.49 -30.73
N ASP A 17 42.14 32.05 -29.55
CA ASP A 17 40.97 31.65 -28.76
C ASP A 17 39.77 32.46 -29.25
N TRP A 18 38.77 31.78 -29.81
CA TRP A 18 37.55 32.41 -30.31
C TRP A 18 36.79 33.16 -29.21
N ALA A 19 36.87 32.71 -27.96
CA ALA A 19 36.26 33.41 -26.83
C ALA A 19 36.95 34.74 -26.53
N GLU A 20 38.28 34.78 -26.66
CA GLU A 20 39.08 35.99 -26.44
C GLU A 20 38.94 36.98 -27.60
N LEU A 21 38.93 36.48 -28.85
CA LEU A 21 38.66 37.28 -30.04
C LEU A 21 37.28 37.94 -29.97
N TRP A 22 36.26 37.21 -29.52
CA TRP A 22 34.93 37.77 -29.30
C TRP A 22 34.95 38.89 -28.25
N ARG A 23 35.59 38.68 -27.09
CA ARG A 23 35.69 39.68 -26.02
C ARG A 23 36.39 40.97 -26.46
N GLN A 24 37.35 40.88 -27.38
CA GLN A 24 38.08 42.02 -27.92
C GLN A 24 37.37 42.67 -29.13
N SER A 25 36.32 42.06 -29.66
CA SER A 25 35.61 42.55 -30.84
C SER A 25 34.71 43.75 -30.54
N GLU A 26 34.52 44.61 -31.54
CA GLU A 26 33.57 45.71 -31.50
C GLU A 26 32.12 45.23 -31.30
N ASN A 27 31.78 44.04 -31.82
CA ASN A 27 30.47 43.42 -31.62
C ASN A 27 30.17 43.15 -30.15
N PHE A 28 31.16 42.69 -29.37
CA PHE A 28 30.99 42.49 -27.93
C PHE A 28 30.76 43.81 -27.19
N ALA A 29 31.50 44.86 -27.57
CA ALA A 29 31.29 46.21 -27.01
C ALA A 29 29.87 46.71 -27.31
N ARG A 30 29.39 46.55 -28.55
CA ARG A 30 28.02 46.91 -28.97
C ARG A 30 26.95 46.15 -28.20
N VAL A 31 27.07 44.82 -28.07
CA VAL A 31 26.12 44.00 -27.30
C VAL A 31 26.10 44.42 -25.83
N LYS A 32 27.25 44.75 -25.25
CA LYS A 32 27.33 45.22 -23.86
C LYS A 32 26.65 46.57 -23.68
N GLN A 33 26.79 47.47 -24.66
CA GLN A 33 26.10 48.75 -24.68
C GLN A 33 24.58 48.56 -24.84
N GLU A 34 24.13 47.70 -25.77
CA GLU A 34 22.71 47.36 -25.96
C GLU A 34 22.09 46.79 -24.68
N ILE A 35 22.79 45.90 -23.96
CA ILE A 35 22.34 45.38 -22.67
C ILE A 35 22.21 46.51 -21.62
N ALA A 36 23.11 47.49 -21.63
CA ALA A 36 23.05 48.63 -20.71
C ALA A 36 21.87 49.53 -21.03
N GLU A 37 21.64 49.83 -22.31
CA GLU A 37 20.50 50.61 -22.79
C GLU A 37 19.17 49.93 -22.44
N ILE A 38 19.03 48.61 -22.68
CA ILE A 38 17.84 47.84 -22.30
C ILE A 38 17.58 47.90 -20.79
N LYS A 39 18.62 47.81 -19.96
CA LYS A 39 18.48 47.90 -18.50
C LYS A 39 18.05 49.29 -18.05
N GLU A 40 18.59 50.33 -18.67
CA GLU A 40 18.25 51.71 -18.35
C GLU A 40 16.81 52.03 -18.77
N ASP A 41 16.39 51.60 -19.96
CA ASP A 41 15.03 51.74 -20.45
C ASP A 41 14.03 50.96 -19.59
N ALA A 42 14.37 49.74 -19.16
CA ALA A 42 13.55 48.97 -18.22
C ALA A 42 13.43 49.64 -16.84
N ALA A 43 14.49 50.33 -16.37
CA ALA A 43 14.46 51.06 -15.10
C ALA A 43 13.66 52.36 -15.16
N ARG A 44 13.58 53.00 -16.35
CA ARG A 44 12.76 54.19 -16.61
C ARG A 44 11.27 53.88 -16.70
N GLN A 45 10.91 52.66 -17.10
CA GLN A 45 9.51 52.24 -17.16
C GLN A 45 8.99 51.98 -15.73
N PRO A 46 7.80 52.51 -15.36
CA PRO A 46 7.17 52.15 -14.10
C PRO A 46 6.96 50.63 -14.08
N ALA A 47 7.29 49.98 -12.96
CA ALA A 47 7.12 48.54 -12.81
C ALA A 47 5.70 48.16 -13.23
N ALA A 48 5.56 47.41 -14.32
CA ALA A 48 4.28 46.97 -14.83
C ALA A 48 3.54 46.28 -13.68
N THR A 49 2.49 46.93 -13.18
CA THR A 49 1.71 46.48 -12.05
C THR A 49 0.73 45.42 -12.54
N ASP A 50 1.23 44.36 -13.17
CA ASP A 50 0.41 43.18 -13.41
C ASP A 50 0.27 42.47 -12.06
N PRO A 51 -0.94 42.39 -11.48
CA PRO A 51 -1.18 41.69 -10.23
C PRO A 51 -0.81 40.19 -10.31
N ASN A 52 -0.60 39.65 -11.53
CA ASN A 52 -0.18 38.29 -11.78
C ASN A 52 1.31 38.13 -12.11
N ALA A 53 2.08 39.21 -12.26
CA ALA A 53 3.51 39.12 -12.63
C ALA A 53 4.34 38.26 -11.66
N ASN A 54 3.95 38.24 -10.38
CA ASN A 54 4.64 37.49 -9.32
C ASN A 54 4.09 36.06 -9.12
N LYS A 55 3.07 35.62 -9.87
CA LYS A 55 2.51 34.28 -9.70
C LYS A 55 3.43 33.23 -10.33
N LYS A 56 3.75 32.19 -9.55
CA LYS A 56 4.55 31.03 -10.04
C LYS A 56 3.83 30.26 -11.16
N TYR A 57 2.49 30.21 -11.13
CA TYR A 57 1.64 29.51 -12.08
C TYR A 57 0.51 30.41 -12.59
N ALA A 58 0.10 30.22 -13.85
CA ALA A 58 -0.96 31.01 -14.47
C ALA A 58 -2.37 30.69 -13.94
N THR A 59 -2.62 29.44 -13.53
CA THR A 59 -3.94 28.95 -13.10
C THR A 59 -3.98 28.55 -11.62
N PRO A 60 -5.15 28.61 -10.96
CA PRO A 60 -5.29 28.20 -9.56
C PRO A 60 -5.09 26.68 -9.38
N PHE A 61 -4.70 26.28 -8.16
CA PHE A 61 -4.33 24.90 -7.85
C PHE A 61 -5.44 23.87 -8.13
N MET A 62 -6.70 24.15 -7.77
CA MET A 62 -7.81 23.23 -8.03
C MET A 62 -8.05 22.98 -9.53
N TYR A 63 -7.84 24.00 -10.37
CA TYR A 63 -7.92 23.84 -11.81
C TYR A 63 -6.81 22.94 -12.32
N GLN A 64 -5.56 23.16 -11.86
CA GLN A 64 -4.43 22.29 -12.19
C GLN A 64 -4.71 20.84 -11.79
N LEU A 65 -5.17 20.62 -10.56
CA LEU A 65 -5.45 19.30 -10.01
C LEU A 65 -6.52 18.58 -10.83
N ARG A 66 -7.65 19.23 -11.15
CA ARG A 66 -8.71 18.65 -11.96
C ARG A 66 -8.20 18.24 -13.35
N VAL A 67 -7.53 19.14 -14.06
CA VAL A 67 -7.05 18.89 -15.43
C VAL A 67 -5.99 17.78 -15.45
N VAL A 68 -5.05 17.79 -14.51
CA VAL A 68 -4.01 16.75 -14.42
C VAL A 68 -4.63 15.40 -14.09
N SER A 69 -5.62 15.35 -13.20
CA SER A 69 -6.28 14.09 -12.82
C SER A 69 -7.11 13.53 -13.97
N GLU A 70 -7.86 14.36 -14.68
CA GLU A 70 -8.64 13.97 -15.84
C GLU A 70 -7.74 13.44 -16.97
N ARG A 71 -6.60 14.12 -17.21
CA ARG A 71 -5.59 13.66 -18.17
C ARG A 71 -5.01 12.32 -17.77
N THR A 72 -4.62 12.14 -16.51
CA THR A 72 -4.03 10.88 -16.02
C THR A 72 -5.03 9.74 -16.09
N LEU A 73 -6.29 9.97 -15.69
CA LEU A 73 -7.36 8.99 -15.80
C LEU A 73 -7.60 8.58 -17.27
N THR A 74 -7.60 9.56 -18.19
CA THR A 74 -7.72 9.30 -19.62
C THR A 74 -6.52 8.49 -20.15
N ALA A 75 -5.31 8.76 -19.65
CA ALA A 75 -4.12 8.00 -20.02
C ALA A 75 -4.21 6.54 -19.56
N PHE A 76 -4.65 6.30 -18.32
CA PHE A 76 -4.87 4.94 -17.80
C PHE A 76 -5.96 4.21 -18.58
N TRP A 77 -7.06 4.90 -18.93
CA TRP A 77 -8.13 4.32 -19.74
C TRP A 77 -7.67 3.93 -21.15
N ARG A 78 -6.80 4.74 -21.77
CA ARG A 78 -6.22 4.47 -23.10
C ARG A 78 -5.09 3.45 -23.09
N GLN A 79 -4.62 3.02 -21.92
CA GLN A 79 -3.62 1.97 -21.73
C GLN A 79 -4.30 0.72 -21.16
N PRO A 80 -5.07 -0.02 -21.98
CA PRO A 80 -5.88 -1.14 -21.50
C PRO A 80 -5.04 -2.23 -20.85
N GLU A 81 -3.78 -2.40 -21.26
CA GLU A 81 -2.85 -3.36 -20.67
C GLU A 81 -2.68 -3.14 -19.16
N TYR A 82 -2.60 -1.90 -18.69
CA TYR A 82 -2.42 -1.61 -17.27
C TYR A 82 -3.67 -1.97 -16.46
N GLY A 83 -4.83 -1.44 -16.86
CA GLY A 83 -6.10 -1.69 -16.17
C GLY A 83 -6.53 -3.16 -16.22
N PHE A 84 -6.44 -3.79 -17.39
CA PHE A 84 -6.83 -5.19 -17.58
C PHE A 84 -5.90 -6.13 -16.83
N THR A 85 -4.57 -5.96 -16.95
CA THR A 85 -3.60 -6.84 -16.26
C THR A 85 -3.77 -6.75 -14.76
N ARG A 86 -4.00 -5.54 -14.22
CA ARG A 86 -4.25 -5.37 -12.80
C ARG A 86 -5.53 -6.10 -12.37
N LEU A 87 -6.65 -5.86 -13.05
CA LEU A 87 -7.92 -6.51 -12.73
C LEU A 87 -7.85 -8.04 -12.85
N PHE A 88 -7.20 -8.54 -13.90
CA PHE A 88 -6.98 -9.96 -14.13
C PHE A 88 -6.16 -10.59 -13.01
N ASN A 89 -5.07 -9.96 -12.57
CA ASN A 89 -4.27 -10.45 -11.45
C ASN A 89 -5.08 -10.50 -10.15
N HIS A 90 -5.90 -9.49 -9.87
CA HIS A 90 -6.78 -9.51 -8.70
C HIS A 90 -7.75 -10.70 -8.76
N ALA A 91 -8.39 -10.90 -9.91
CA ALA A 91 -9.34 -11.99 -10.07
C ALA A 91 -8.69 -13.37 -9.94
N VAL A 92 -7.54 -13.58 -10.59
CA VAL A 92 -6.83 -14.87 -10.58
C VAL A 92 -6.25 -15.18 -9.20
N VAL A 93 -5.58 -14.22 -8.56
CA VAL A 93 -5.00 -14.42 -7.22
C VAL A 93 -6.10 -14.65 -6.19
N ALA A 94 -7.21 -13.90 -6.26
CA ALA A 94 -8.36 -14.12 -5.39
C ALA A 94 -8.93 -15.53 -5.55
N LEU A 95 -9.21 -15.94 -6.79
CA LEU A 95 -9.77 -17.26 -7.09
C LEU A 95 -8.84 -18.40 -6.69
N ILE A 96 -7.55 -18.34 -7.04
CA ILE A 96 -6.59 -19.39 -6.66
C ILE A 96 -6.56 -19.54 -5.14
N THR A 97 -6.50 -18.41 -4.41
CA THR A 97 -6.43 -18.44 -2.95
C THR A 97 -7.73 -18.98 -2.35
N SER A 98 -8.89 -18.49 -2.78
CA SER A 98 -10.17 -18.90 -2.21
C SER A 98 -10.59 -20.32 -2.61
N LEU A 99 -10.21 -20.78 -3.80
CA LEU A 99 -10.49 -22.16 -4.25
C LEU A 99 -9.57 -23.18 -3.56
N THR A 100 -8.37 -22.77 -3.14
CA THR A 100 -7.49 -23.62 -2.31
C THR A 100 -8.12 -23.88 -0.94
N PHE A 101 -8.82 -22.87 -0.40
CA PHE A 101 -9.53 -22.93 0.88
C PHE A 101 -11.05 -22.85 0.64
N LEU A 102 -11.56 -23.69 -0.27
CA LEU A 102 -12.96 -23.65 -0.68
C LEU A 102 -13.86 -24.04 0.50
N GLN A 103 -14.78 -23.14 0.86
CA GLN A 103 -15.82 -23.38 1.88
C GLN A 103 -15.24 -23.92 3.21
N LEU A 104 -14.46 -23.08 3.89
CA LEU A 104 -13.84 -23.41 5.18
C LEU A 104 -14.86 -23.87 6.21
N GLY A 105 -14.54 -24.95 6.91
CA GLY A 105 -15.36 -25.53 7.97
C GLY A 105 -15.20 -24.82 9.32
N ASN A 106 -15.68 -25.47 10.38
CA ASN A 106 -15.64 -24.97 11.76
C ASN A 106 -14.75 -25.82 12.68
N SER A 107 -13.82 -26.59 12.12
CA SER A 107 -12.86 -27.37 12.92
C SER A 107 -11.70 -26.49 13.40
N THR A 108 -10.91 -26.99 14.35
CA THR A 108 -9.75 -26.25 14.87
C THR A 108 -8.65 -26.09 13.83
N GLN A 109 -8.49 -27.06 12.93
CA GLN A 109 -7.60 -26.95 11.78
C GLN A 109 -8.08 -25.87 10.79
N GLU A 110 -9.40 -25.81 10.56
CA GLU A 110 -10.01 -24.82 9.66
C GLU A 110 -9.85 -23.38 10.19
N LEU A 111 -9.76 -23.16 11.51
CA LEU A 111 -9.41 -21.86 12.08
C LEU A 111 -8.02 -21.40 11.63
N GLN A 112 -7.03 -22.29 11.63
CA GLN A 112 -5.69 -21.96 11.15
C GLN A 112 -5.72 -21.64 9.66
N TYR A 113 -6.52 -22.37 8.88
CA TYR A 113 -6.73 -22.07 7.47
C TYR A 113 -7.38 -20.72 7.24
N ARG A 114 -8.39 -20.31 8.02
CA ARG A 114 -8.97 -18.95 7.95
C ARG A 114 -7.91 -17.86 8.15
N VAL A 115 -7.06 -17.98 9.18
CA VAL A 115 -5.94 -17.02 9.40
C VAL A 115 -4.98 -17.02 8.21
N PHE A 116 -4.62 -18.21 7.71
CA PHE A 116 -3.68 -18.33 6.60
C PHE A 116 -4.26 -17.77 5.30
N THR A 117 -5.55 -17.98 5.02
CA THR A 117 -6.26 -17.37 3.89
C THR A 117 -6.19 -15.84 4.00
N ILE A 118 -6.51 -15.27 5.16
CA ILE A 118 -6.39 -13.81 5.41
C ILE A 118 -4.94 -13.33 5.25
N PHE A 119 -3.96 -14.12 5.65
CA PHE A 119 -2.54 -13.83 5.43
C PHE A 119 -2.15 -13.84 3.95
N MET A 120 -2.74 -14.72 3.13
CA MET A 120 -2.53 -14.69 1.68
C MET A 120 -3.11 -13.43 1.03
N ALA A 121 -4.17 -12.84 1.61
CA ALA A 121 -4.69 -11.56 1.11
C ALA A 121 -3.71 -10.40 1.25
N ILE A 122 -2.92 -10.35 2.32
CA ILE A 122 -1.91 -9.29 2.51
C ILE A 122 -0.68 -9.47 1.62
N MET A 123 -0.60 -10.53 0.80
CA MET A 123 0.41 -10.68 -0.26
C MET A 123 0.09 -9.87 -1.51
N MET A 124 -1.17 -9.49 -1.72
CA MET A 124 -1.59 -8.71 -2.89
C MET A 124 -0.82 -7.39 -3.12
N PRO A 125 -0.45 -6.61 -2.07
CA PRO A 125 0.44 -5.46 -2.17
C PRO A 125 1.72 -5.68 -2.98
N LEU A 126 2.35 -6.87 -2.93
CA LEU A 126 3.55 -7.19 -3.71
C LEU A 126 3.32 -7.04 -5.22
N VAL A 127 2.17 -7.52 -5.68
CA VAL A 127 1.77 -7.49 -7.09
C VAL A 127 1.42 -6.06 -7.50
N ILE A 128 0.64 -5.36 -6.66
CA ILE A 128 0.17 -3.99 -6.94
C ILE A 128 1.35 -3.02 -7.02
N VAL A 129 2.28 -3.08 -6.06
CA VAL A 129 3.44 -2.17 -6.03
C VAL A 129 4.27 -2.31 -7.31
N SER A 130 4.53 -3.54 -7.73
CA SER A 130 5.31 -3.83 -8.95
C SER A 130 4.66 -3.29 -10.24
N GLN A 131 3.35 -3.03 -10.24
CA GLN A 131 2.61 -2.50 -11.39
C GLN A 131 2.47 -0.97 -11.35
N VAL A 132 2.22 -0.40 -10.17
CA VAL A 132 1.98 1.05 -10.00
C VAL A 132 3.28 1.86 -10.09
N GLU A 133 4.38 1.33 -9.56
CA GLU A 133 5.69 2.00 -9.59
C GLU A 133 6.16 2.46 -10.98
N PRO A 134 6.21 1.58 -12.01
CA PRO A 134 6.65 1.99 -13.34
C PRO A 134 5.73 3.06 -13.94
N MET A 135 4.43 3.00 -13.67
CA MET A 135 3.48 4.02 -14.15
C MET A 135 3.76 5.39 -13.56
N PHE A 136 4.00 5.46 -12.24
CA PHE A 136 4.36 6.71 -11.59
C PHE A 136 5.69 7.29 -12.10
N ILE A 137 6.72 6.44 -12.24
CA ILE A 137 8.04 6.86 -12.72
C ILE A 137 7.98 7.35 -14.17
N ASN A 138 7.21 6.68 -15.03
CA ASN A 138 7.00 7.11 -16.41
C ASN A 138 6.28 8.45 -16.48
N ALA A 139 5.21 8.63 -15.71
CA ALA A 139 4.49 9.90 -15.63
C ALA A 139 5.37 11.04 -15.11
N ARG A 140 6.29 10.75 -14.18
CA ARG A 140 7.24 11.73 -13.64
C ARG A 140 8.19 12.27 -14.71
N MET A 141 8.60 11.45 -15.69
CA MET A 141 9.46 11.92 -16.79
C MET A 141 8.79 13.02 -17.61
N THR A 142 7.50 12.85 -17.92
CA THR A 142 6.70 13.89 -18.60
C THR A 142 6.53 15.12 -17.71
N PHE A 143 6.27 14.92 -16.41
CA PHE A 143 6.12 16.00 -15.44
C PHE A 143 7.37 16.89 -15.35
N ILE A 144 8.58 16.31 -15.37
CA ILE A 144 9.82 17.10 -15.30
C ILE A 144 9.89 18.11 -16.46
N ARG A 145 9.49 17.71 -17.67
CA ARG A 145 9.42 18.60 -18.83
C ARG A 145 8.38 19.70 -18.63
N GLU A 146 7.18 19.35 -18.19
CA GLU A 146 6.06 20.29 -18.02
C GLU A 146 6.29 21.28 -16.86
N SER A 147 6.96 20.82 -15.81
CA SER A 147 7.38 21.63 -14.66
C SER A 147 8.45 22.65 -15.04
N SER A 148 9.37 22.31 -15.96
CA SER A 148 10.37 23.25 -16.47
C SER A 148 9.74 24.47 -17.17
N SER A 149 8.58 24.28 -17.81
CA SER A 149 7.76 25.33 -18.42
C SER A 149 6.75 25.97 -17.47
N ARG A 150 6.80 25.66 -16.16
CA ARG A 150 5.87 26.15 -15.12
C ARG A 150 4.39 25.94 -15.45
N MET A 151 4.04 24.81 -16.08
CA MET A 151 2.65 24.53 -16.47
C MET A 151 1.75 24.24 -15.26
N TYR A 152 2.22 23.47 -14.28
CA TYR A 152 1.48 23.14 -13.05
C TYR A 152 2.42 22.72 -11.91
N SER A 153 1.87 22.65 -10.70
CA SER A 153 2.61 22.33 -9.47
C SER A 153 2.94 20.85 -9.28
N GLU A 154 4.01 20.59 -8.55
CA GLU A 154 4.46 19.26 -8.12
C GLU A 154 3.36 18.54 -7.32
N PHE A 155 2.58 19.28 -6.52
CA PHE A 155 1.47 18.74 -5.75
C PHE A 155 0.30 18.32 -6.64
N ALA A 156 0.01 19.07 -7.71
CA ALA A 156 -1.04 18.71 -8.66
C ALA A 156 -0.67 17.44 -9.45
N PHE A 157 0.62 17.24 -9.74
CA PHE A 157 1.13 15.99 -10.29
C PHE A 157 0.85 14.81 -9.35
N ALA A 158 1.40 14.86 -8.13
CA ALA A 158 1.36 13.73 -7.20
C ALA A 158 -0.08 13.38 -6.78
N LEU A 159 -0.92 14.37 -6.41
CA LEU A 159 -2.32 14.10 -6.10
C LEU A 159 -3.10 13.63 -7.32
N GLY A 160 -2.79 14.13 -8.51
CA GLY A 160 -3.43 13.67 -9.75
C GLY A 160 -3.14 12.20 -10.05
N GLN A 161 -1.94 11.70 -9.72
CA GLN A 161 -1.63 10.27 -9.80
C GLN A 161 -2.43 9.46 -8.78
N VAL A 162 -2.49 9.89 -7.52
CA VAL A 162 -3.28 9.22 -6.46
C VAL A 162 -4.75 9.15 -6.84
N MET A 163 -5.35 10.26 -7.30
CA MET A 163 -6.79 10.31 -7.62
C MET A 163 -7.15 9.50 -8.86
N ALA A 164 -6.28 9.46 -9.88
CA ALA A 164 -6.53 8.67 -11.08
C ALA A 164 -6.54 7.16 -10.80
N GLU A 165 -5.88 6.71 -9.73
CA GLU A 165 -5.86 5.30 -9.31
C GLU A 165 -7.13 4.87 -8.55
N MET A 166 -7.88 5.80 -7.96
CA MET A 166 -9.01 5.47 -7.08
C MET A 166 -10.13 4.66 -7.77
N PRO A 167 -10.58 4.99 -9.01
CA PRO A 167 -11.62 4.21 -9.68
C PRO A 167 -11.19 2.76 -9.97
N TYR A 168 -9.93 2.58 -10.40
CA TYR A 168 -9.37 1.25 -10.66
C TYR A 168 -9.18 0.45 -9.38
N SER A 169 -8.70 1.09 -8.32
CA SER A 169 -8.53 0.48 -7.00
C SER A 169 -9.87 0.01 -6.44
N LEU A 170 -10.92 0.81 -6.56
CA LEU A 170 -12.27 0.41 -6.13
C LEU A 170 -12.79 -0.80 -6.91
N LEU A 171 -12.62 -0.81 -8.24
CA LEU A 171 -13.01 -1.94 -9.09
C LEU A 171 -12.23 -3.21 -8.75
N CYS A 172 -10.91 -3.10 -8.60
CA CYS A 172 -10.03 -4.22 -8.26
C CYS A 172 -10.35 -4.79 -6.87
N ALA A 173 -10.53 -3.93 -5.87
CA ALA A 173 -10.92 -4.33 -4.52
C ALA A 173 -12.30 -5.01 -4.50
N ALA A 174 -13.26 -4.52 -5.29
CA ALA A 174 -14.58 -5.14 -5.39
C ALA A 174 -14.53 -6.54 -6.02
N VAL A 175 -13.79 -6.70 -7.13
CA VAL A 175 -13.61 -8.00 -7.77
C VAL A 175 -12.84 -8.96 -6.85
N TYR A 176 -11.75 -8.49 -6.24
CA TYR A 176 -10.99 -9.27 -5.28
C TYR A 176 -11.86 -9.73 -4.11
N PHE A 177 -12.61 -8.82 -3.49
CA PHE A 177 -13.53 -9.14 -2.41
C PHE A 177 -14.56 -10.19 -2.81
N LEU A 178 -15.25 -10.02 -3.94
CA LEU A 178 -16.29 -10.95 -4.38
C LEU A 178 -15.73 -12.37 -4.64
N LEU A 179 -14.58 -12.44 -5.31
CA LEU A 179 -13.97 -13.72 -5.67
C LEU A 179 -13.18 -14.36 -4.54
N PHE A 180 -12.80 -13.60 -3.51
CA PHE A 180 -12.07 -14.10 -2.36
C PHE A 180 -13.02 -14.50 -1.23
N TYR A 181 -13.92 -13.59 -0.83
CA TYR A 181 -14.71 -13.67 0.39
C TYR A 181 -15.76 -14.79 0.36
N TYR A 182 -16.56 -14.83 -0.71
CA TYR A 182 -17.68 -15.76 -0.79
C TYR A 182 -17.24 -17.20 -1.07
N PRO A 183 -16.28 -17.47 -1.99
CA PRO A 183 -15.83 -18.83 -2.22
C PRO A 183 -15.09 -19.44 -1.03
N ALA A 184 -14.35 -18.64 -0.26
CA ALA A 184 -13.68 -19.10 0.96
C ALA A 184 -14.65 -19.54 2.08
N GLY A 185 -15.93 -19.18 2.02
CA GLY A 185 -16.92 -19.53 3.06
C GLY A 185 -16.78 -18.67 4.32
N PHE A 186 -16.44 -17.40 4.16
CA PHE A 186 -16.43 -16.42 5.26
C PHE A 186 -17.85 -16.03 5.69
N GLN A 187 -18.00 -15.42 6.87
CA GLN A 187 -19.31 -15.15 7.46
C GLN A 187 -20.20 -14.21 6.63
N TYR A 188 -21.28 -14.70 6.04
CA TYR A 188 -22.14 -13.92 5.12
C TYR A 188 -22.92 -12.73 5.70
N ALA A 189 -22.86 -12.48 7.02
CA ALA A 189 -23.58 -11.37 7.64
C ALA A 189 -23.10 -10.02 7.07
N SER A 190 -24.03 -9.14 6.69
CA SER A 190 -23.71 -7.90 5.97
C SER A 190 -22.78 -6.95 6.72
N ASN A 191 -22.84 -6.96 8.06
CA ASN A 191 -21.92 -6.17 8.90
C ASN A 191 -20.47 -6.71 8.87
N ARG A 192 -20.27 -8.01 8.63
CA ARG A 192 -18.96 -8.66 8.48
C ARG A 192 -18.43 -8.44 7.07
N ALA A 193 -19.26 -8.71 6.07
CA ALA A 193 -18.96 -8.51 4.66
C ALA A 193 -18.57 -7.05 4.36
N GLY A 194 -19.31 -6.08 4.90
CA GLY A 194 -19.03 -4.66 4.72
C GLY A 194 -17.69 -4.24 5.32
N TYR A 195 -17.38 -4.67 6.55
CA TYR A 195 -16.08 -4.39 7.16
C TYR A 195 -14.93 -5.06 6.38
N GLN A 196 -15.13 -6.31 5.95
CA GLN A 196 -14.14 -7.05 5.18
C GLN A 196 -13.84 -6.39 3.82
N PHE A 197 -14.88 -5.89 3.14
CA PHE A 197 -14.71 -5.09 1.92
C PHE A 197 -13.94 -3.80 2.18
N LEU A 198 -14.23 -3.08 3.27
CA LEU A 198 -13.48 -1.86 3.64
C LEU A 198 -12.01 -2.17 3.92
N MET A 199 -11.70 -3.30 4.54
CA MET A 199 -10.32 -3.74 4.75
C MET A 199 -9.61 -4.07 3.44
N PHE A 200 -10.27 -4.77 2.51
CA PHE A 200 -9.73 -5.02 1.17
C PHE A 200 -9.49 -3.73 0.39
N LEU A 201 -10.41 -2.77 0.45
CA LEU A 201 -10.23 -1.46 -0.16
C LEU A 201 -9.09 -0.67 0.51
N GLY A 202 -8.97 -0.77 1.84
CA GLY A 202 -7.91 -0.14 2.60
C GLY A 202 -6.52 -0.66 2.22
N ILE A 203 -6.35 -1.98 2.15
CA ILE A 203 -5.07 -2.59 1.74
C ILE A 203 -4.75 -2.30 0.26
N GLU A 204 -5.77 -2.23 -0.61
CA GLU A 204 -5.60 -1.83 -2.01
C GLU A 204 -5.05 -0.41 -2.13
N ILE A 205 -5.69 0.56 -1.46
CA ILE A 205 -5.26 1.97 -1.49
C ILE A 205 -3.90 2.14 -0.79
N PHE A 206 -3.66 1.41 0.30
CA PHE A 206 -2.35 1.37 0.95
C PHE A 206 -1.27 0.90 -0.03
N SER A 207 -1.53 -0.15 -0.79
CA SER A 207 -0.58 -0.69 -1.78
C SER A 207 -0.26 0.31 -2.87
N VAL A 208 -1.27 0.97 -3.43
CA VAL A 208 -1.09 2.01 -4.46
C VAL A 208 -0.27 3.18 -3.92
N THR A 209 -0.62 3.68 -2.73
CA THR A 209 0.08 4.83 -2.14
C THR A 209 1.50 4.48 -1.70
N LEU A 210 1.73 3.25 -1.21
CA LEU A 210 3.06 2.73 -0.90
C LEU A 210 3.92 2.67 -2.17
N ALA A 211 3.38 2.15 -3.28
CA ALA A 211 4.06 2.11 -4.57
C ALA A 211 4.48 3.51 -5.04
N GLN A 212 3.55 4.47 -4.97
CA GLN A 212 3.81 5.85 -5.36
C GLN A 212 4.83 6.53 -4.42
N MET A 213 4.84 6.19 -3.13
CA MET A 213 5.85 6.64 -2.18
C MET A 213 7.24 6.13 -2.58
N ILE A 214 7.41 4.82 -2.76
CA ILE A 214 8.70 4.22 -3.14
C ILE A 214 9.16 4.75 -4.50
N ALA A 215 8.26 4.82 -5.48
CA ALA A 215 8.53 5.41 -6.79
C ALA A 215 8.98 6.87 -6.70
N SER A 216 8.36 7.68 -5.83
CA SER A 216 8.70 9.10 -5.64
C SER A 216 10.09 9.31 -5.03
N LEU A 217 10.56 8.36 -4.20
CA LEU A 217 11.88 8.37 -3.58
C LEU A 217 12.97 7.75 -4.48
N SER A 218 12.58 7.03 -5.53
CA SER A 218 13.49 6.28 -6.38
C SER A 218 13.75 6.98 -7.71
N PRO A 219 15.01 7.05 -8.19
CA PRO A 219 15.34 7.71 -9.46
C PRO A 219 14.92 6.88 -10.68
N THR A 220 14.97 5.55 -10.59
CA THR A 220 14.68 4.61 -11.70
C THR A 220 13.79 3.47 -11.24
N ILE A 221 13.13 2.82 -12.19
CA ILE A 221 12.29 1.63 -11.94
C ILE A 221 13.11 0.51 -11.29
N LEU A 222 14.36 0.32 -11.74
CA LEU A 222 15.26 -0.69 -11.17
C LEU A 222 15.53 -0.46 -9.68
N ILE A 223 15.81 0.80 -9.28
CA ILE A 223 16.11 1.11 -7.88
C ILE A 223 14.85 0.97 -7.02
N ALA A 224 13.68 1.39 -7.53
CA ALA A 224 12.40 1.16 -6.84
C ALA A 224 12.16 -0.33 -6.59
N GLY A 225 12.31 -1.15 -7.65
CA GLY A 225 12.17 -2.61 -7.57
C GLY A 225 13.12 -3.29 -6.59
N LEU A 226 14.32 -2.74 -6.37
CA LEU A 226 15.27 -3.25 -5.36
C LEU A 226 14.86 -2.94 -3.92
N LEU A 227 14.07 -1.87 -3.69
CA LEU A 227 13.58 -1.51 -2.36
C LEU A 227 12.36 -2.33 -1.93
N ASN A 228 11.55 -2.79 -2.89
CA ASN A 228 10.31 -3.51 -2.62
C ASN A 228 10.47 -4.74 -1.72
N PRO A 229 11.44 -5.64 -1.95
CA PRO A 229 11.62 -6.82 -1.09
C PRO A 229 11.92 -6.44 0.35
N PHE A 230 12.74 -5.42 0.61
CA PHE A 230 13.08 -5.01 1.97
C PHE A 230 11.86 -4.52 2.74
N VAL A 231 11.04 -3.67 2.10
CA VAL A 231 9.80 -3.17 2.71
C VAL A 231 8.83 -4.32 2.94
N MET A 232 8.55 -5.10 1.90
CA MET A 232 7.52 -6.13 1.94
C MET A 232 7.88 -7.31 2.84
N VAL A 233 9.12 -7.77 2.85
CA VAL A 233 9.56 -8.84 3.76
C VAL A 233 9.45 -8.36 5.21
N THR A 234 9.78 -7.10 5.50
CA THR A 234 9.64 -6.54 6.85
C THR A 234 8.17 -6.55 7.29
N LEU A 235 7.26 -6.01 6.46
CA LEU A 235 5.83 -5.99 6.79
C LEU A 235 5.22 -7.40 6.89
N HIS A 236 5.64 -8.36 6.07
CA HIS A 236 5.11 -9.72 6.18
C HIS A 236 5.65 -10.50 7.38
N THR A 237 6.93 -10.34 7.70
CA THR A 237 7.57 -11.10 8.79
C THR A 237 7.04 -10.67 10.15
N PHE A 238 6.80 -9.37 10.34
CA PHE A 238 6.40 -8.79 11.62
C PHE A 238 4.88 -8.60 11.78
N CYS A 239 4.07 -9.05 10.81
CA CYS A 239 2.61 -8.90 10.88
C CYS A 239 1.94 -9.70 12.03
N GLY A 240 2.61 -10.71 12.59
CA GLY A 240 2.11 -11.54 13.69
C GLY A 240 1.59 -12.92 13.30
N VAL A 241 1.53 -13.25 12.00
CA VAL A 241 1.10 -14.57 11.50
C VAL A 241 2.28 -15.53 11.33
N MET A 242 3.35 -15.10 10.65
CA MET A 242 4.56 -15.93 10.48
C MET A 242 5.28 -16.20 11.81
N VAL A 243 5.36 -15.15 12.64
CA VAL A 243 5.91 -15.22 13.99
C VAL A 243 4.85 -14.65 14.94
N PRO A 244 4.30 -15.47 15.85
CA PRO A 244 3.35 -14.99 16.85
C PRO A 244 3.93 -13.83 17.65
N ARG A 245 3.08 -12.86 18.02
CA ARG A 245 3.48 -11.63 18.72
C ARG A 245 4.41 -11.89 19.92
N ASP A 246 4.14 -12.95 20.69
CA ASP A 246 4.92 -13.27 21.89
C ASP A 246 6.30 -13.87 21.61
N SER A 247 6.47 -14.48 20.45
CA SER A 247 7.75 -15.05 19.99
C SER A 247 8.65 -14.01 19.30
N ILE A 248 8.14 -12.82 18.98
CA ILE A 248 8.94 -11.73 18.41
C ILE A 248 9.88 -11.17 19.49
N PRO A 249 11.19 -11.04 19.22
CA PRO A 249 12.13 -10.44 20.16
C PRO A 249 11.65 -9.06 20.66
N LYS A 250 11.83 -8.80 21.96
CA LYS A 250 11.26 -7.63 22.66
C LYS A 250 11.52 -6.30 21.95
N PHE A 251 12.69 -6.13 21.35
CA PHE A 251 13.03 -4.93 20.57
C PHE A 251 12.04 -4.70 19.42
N TRP A 252 11.90 -5.65 18.49
CA TRP A 252 11.01 -5.54 17.34
C TRP A 252 9.53 -5.54 17.72
N ARG A 253 9.16 -6.33 18.74
CA ARG A 253 7.77 -6.42 19.24
C ARG A 253 7.24 -5.08 19.75
N SER A 254 8.11 -4.25 20.35
CA SER A 254 7.69 -3.02 21.02
C SER A 254 7.25 -1.91 20.06
N TRP A 255 7.88 -1.81 18.89
CA TRP A 255 7.63 -0.72 17.95
C TRP A 255 7.25 -1.22 16.56
N LEU A 256 7.98 -2.19 16.00
CA LEU A 256 7.79 -2.60 14.61
C LEU A 256 6.46 -3.33 14.42
N TYR A 257 6.12 -4.27 15.31
CA TYR A 257 4.80 -4.91 15.31
C TYR A 257 3.65 -3.90 15.46
N GLN A 258 3.86 -2.80 16.21
CA GLN A 258 2.84 -1.78 16.38
C GLN A 258 2.71 -0.86 15.16
N LEU A 259 3.82 -0.62 14.45
CA LEU A 259 3.95 0.23 13.27
C LEU A 259 3.63 -0.53 11.98
N ASP A 260 3.38 -1.84 12.03
CA ASP A 260 3.09 -2.64 10.86
C ASP A 260 1.60 -2.52 10.45
N PRO A 261 1.28 -1.94 9.27
CA PRO A 261 -0.08 -1.92 8.76
C PRO A 261 -0.64 -3.32 8.53
N PHE A 262 0.17 -4.33 8.20
CA PHE A 262 -0.31 -5.68 7.95
C PHE A 262 -0.80 -6.36 9.22
N THR A 263 -0.19 -6.09 10.37
CA THR A 263 -0.72 -6.51 11.68
C THR A 263 -2.14 -6.01 11.89
N ARG A 264 -2.43 -4.74 11.53
CA ARG A 264 -3.76 -4.14 11.67
C ARG A 264 -4.76 -4.75 10.69
N VAL A 265 -4.29 -5.04 9.47
CA VAL A 265 -5.12 -5.70 8.46
C VAL A 265 -5.53 -7.09 8.90
N VAL A 266 -4.57 -7.91 9.31
CA VAL A 266 -4.83 -9.27 9.80
C VAL A 266 -5.71 -9.24 11.06
N SER A 267 -5.36 -8.43 12.06
CA SER A 267 -6.14 -8.29 13.30
C SER A 267 -7.61 -7.95 13.04
N GLY A 268 -7.86 -6.96 12.17
CA GLY A 268 -9.22 -6.54 11.81
C GLY A 268 -9.99 -7.62 11.04
N MET A 269 -9.35 -8.27 10.07
CA MET A 269 -9.99 -9.30 9.24
C MET A 269 -10.27 -10.58 10.04
N VAL A 270 -9.28 -11.07 10.81
CA VAL A 270 -9.41 -12.29 11.63
C VAL A 270 -10.48 -12.13 12.70
N SER A 271 -10.45 -11.02 13.45
CA SER A 271 -11.48 -10.78 14.48
C SER A 271 -12.87 -10.64 13.90
N THR A 272 -13.01 -10.05 12.71
CA THR A 272 -14.32 -9.89 12.08
C THR A 272 -14.88 -11.23 11.61
N GLU A 273 -14.02 -12.08 11.04
CA GLU A 273 -14.39 -13.38 10.49
C GLU A 273 -14.70 -14.43 11.56
N MET A 274 -13.89 -14.50 12.61
CA MET A 274 -13.99 -15.55 13.63
C MET A 274 -14.97 -15.24 14.75
N HIS A 275 -15.39 -13.98 14.90
CA HIS A 275 -16.20 -13.59 16.04
C HIS A 275 -17.60 -14.21 16.03
N GLY A 276 -17.98 -14.84 17.14
CA GLY A 276 -19.21 -15.59 17.28
C GLY A 276 -19.30 -16.86 16.41
N LEU A 277 -18.20 -17.30 15.79
CA LEU A 277 -18.15 -18.56 15.05
C LEU A 277 -18.09 -19.73 16.04
N LYS A 278 -19.11 -20.60 16.05
CA LYS A 278 -19.11 -21.80 16.89
C LYS A 278 -18.18 -22.87 16.31
N ILE A 279 -17.27 -23.37 17.13
CA ILE A 279 -16.26 -24.35 16.74
C ILE A 279 -16.76 -25.76 17.04
N THR A 280 -16.56 -26.66 16.09
CA THR A 280 -16.89 -28.08 16.20
C THR A 280 -15.65 -28.89 15.89
N CYS A 281 -14.97 -29.37 16.93
CA CYS A 281 -13.79 -30.22 16.77
C CYS A 281 -14.12 -31.49 15.97
N SER A 282 -13.23 -31.87 15.05
CA SER A 282 -13.33 -33.17 14.38
C SER A 282 -12.91 -34.31 15.34
N PRO A 283 -13.30 -35.57 15.08
CA PRO A 283 -12.94 -36.71 15.94
C PRO A 283 -11.44 -36.85 16.22
N LEU A 284 -10.59 -36.35 15.33
CA LEU A 284 -9.12 -36.40 15.42
C LEU A 284 -8.53 -35.21 16.18
N GLU A 285 -9.31 -34.15 16.39
CA GLU A 285 -8.89 -32.91 17.07
C GLU A 285 -9.19 -32.91 18.56
N PHE A 286 -10.03 -33.84 19.03
CA PHE A 286 -10.33 -33.97 20.45
C PHE A 286 -9.10 -34.45 21.22
N ALA A 287 -8.80 -33.78 22.32
CA ALA A 287 -7.92 -34.33 23.33
C ALA A 287 -8.70 -35.44 24.06
N VAL A 288 -8.28 -36.70 23.84
CA VAL A 288 -8.90 -37.87 24.47
C VAL A 288 -8.16 -38.22 25.75
N PHE A 289 -8.88 -38.29 26.86
CA PHE A 289 -8.35 -38.73 28.15
C PHE A 289 -9.34 -39.67 28.86
N GLN A 290 -8.84 -40.41 29.86
CA GLN A 290 -9.62 -41.38 30.62
C GLN A 290 -9.93 -40.81 32.01
N PRO A 291 -11.21 -40.75 32.43
CA PRO A 291 -11.56 -40.31 33.77
C PRO A 291 -11.23 -41.40 34.81
N PRO A 292 -11.00 -41.05 36.09
CA PRO A 292 -10.87 -42.02 37.16
C PRO A 292 -12.09 -42.96 37.28
N GLN A 293 -11.88 -44.18 37.77
CA GLN A 293 -12.95 -45.17 37.89
C GLN A 293 -14.13 -44.64 38.72
N GLY A 294 -15.33 -44.72 38.15
CA GLY A 294 -16.58 -44.32 38.80
C GLY A 294 -16.96 -42.83 38.65
N GLN A 295 -16.18 -42.05 37.89
CA GLN A 295 -16.51 -40.64 37.58
C GLN A 295 -16.88 -40.49 36.10
N THR A 296 -17.83 -39.60 35.80
CA THR A 296 -18.10 -39.18 34.41
C THR A 296 -17.08 -38.14 33.94
N CYS A 297 -16.98 -37.97 32.62
CA CYS A 297 -16.14 -36.94 32.01
C CYS A 297 -16.43 -35.55 32.57
N LEU A 298 -17.71 -35.20 32.76
CA LEU A 298 -18.11 -33.93 33.36
C LEU A 298 -17.73 -33.84 34.85
N GLN A 299 -17.81 -34.93 35.62
CA GLN A 299 -17.46 -34.92 37.04
C GLN A 299 -15.95 -34.73 37.26
N TRP A 300 -15.12 -35.30 36.40
CA TRP A 300 -13.67 -35.17 36.53
C TRP A 300 -13.12 -33.90 35.87
N ALA A 301 -13.56 -33.60 34.64
CA ALA A 301 -13.04 -32.49 33.84
C ALA A 301 -13.89 -31.21 33.94
N GLY A 302 -15.05 -31.24 34.59
CA GLY A 302 -15.98 -30.10 34.63
C GLY A 302 -15.39 -28.85 35.28
N ASP A 303 -14.63 -29.01 36.37
CA ASP A 303 -13.94 -27.89 37.01
C ASP A 303 -12.86 -27.29 36.10
N PHE A 304 -12.18 -28.13 35.32
CA PHE A 304 -11.20 -27.67 34.32
C PHE A 304 -11.89 -26.93 33.18
N VAL A 305 -12.93 -27.52 32.57
CA VAL A 305 -13.68 -26.95 31.45
C VAL A 305 -14.42 -25.66 31.83
N ASN A 306 -14.84 -25.51 33.09
CA ASN A 306 -15.41 -24.25 33.57
C ASN A 306 -14.35 -23.17 33.84
N ALA A 307 -13.11 -23.58 34.13
CA ALA A 307 -11.99 -22.67 34.40
C ALA A 307 -11.20 -22.31 33.13
N SER A 308 -11.25 -23.14 32.09
CA SER A 308 -10.65 -22.92 30.78
C SER A 308 -11.70 -22.63 29.71
N VAL A 309 -11.27 -22.11 28.55
CA VAL A 309 -12.13 -22.01 27.36
C VAL A 309 -12.22 -23.38 26.68
N GLY A 310 -13.40 -23.76 26.15
CA GLY A 310 -13.61 -25.02 25.45
C GLY A 310 -14.86 -25.79 25.89
N TYR A 311 -15.08 -26.98 25.31
CA TYR A 311 -16.25 -27.80 25.62
C TYR A 311 -15.94 -29.31 25.59
N LEU A 312 -16.80 -30.09 26.26
CA LEU A 312 -16.79 -31.56 26.22
C LEU A 312 -17.88 -32.07 25.27
N ASP A 313 -17.53 -32.99 24.38
CA ASP A 313 -18.48 -33.61 23.44
C ASP A 313 -19.31 -34.72 24.12
N ASN A 314 -18.73 -35.45 25.07
CA ASN A 314 -19.35 -36.57 25.79
C ASN A 314 -19.34 -36.39 27.32
N PRO A 315 -20.12 -35.43 27.87
CA PRO A 315 -20.14 -35.14 29.31
C PRO A 315 -20.54 -36.34 30.18
N ASP A 316 -21.42 -37.21 29.67
CA ASP A 316 -21.92 -38.41 30.37
C ASP A 316 -21.04 -39.66 30.14
N GLY A 317 -19.95 -39.53 29.37
CA GLY A 317 -19.03 -40.63 29.11
C GLY A 317 -18.32 -41.10 30.37
N THR A 318 -18.15 -42.41 30.51
CA THR A 318 -17.32 -43.03 31.57
C THR A 318 -15.96 -43.51 31.06
N SER A 319 -15.67 -43.29 29.77
CA SER A 319 -14.44 -43.63 29.08
C SER A 319 -14.25 -42.73 27.87
N ASP A 320 -12.99 -42.50 27.47
CA ASP A 320 -12.61 -41.68 26.31
C ASP A 320 -13.29 -40.29 26.27
N CYS A 321 -13.06 -39.49 27.31
CA CYS A 321 -13.54 -38.12 27.37
C CYS A 321 -12.90 -37.28 26.27
N ARG A 322 -13.73 -36.58 25.49
CA ARG A 322 -13.34 -35.78 24.33
C ARG A 322 -13.46 -34.31 24.66
N TYR A 323 -12.31 -33.65 24.77
CA TYR A 323 -12.23 -32.21 25.03
C TYR A 323 -11.80 -31.43 23.79
N CYS A 324 -12.54 -30.37 23.49
CA CYS A 324 -12.23 -29.40 22.45
C CYS A 324 -11.72 -28.09 23.10
N PRO A 325 -10.54 -27.59 22.73
CA PRO A 325 -9.91 -26.44 23.39
C PRO A 325 -10.55 -25.08 23.06
N TYR A 326 -11.45 -25.01 22.07
CA TYR A 326 -12.10 -23.77 21.65
C TYR A 326 -13.60 -24.03 21.50
N GLU A 327 -14.44 -23.18 22.08
CA GLU A 327 -15.89 -23.22 21.88
C GLU A 327 -16.29 -22.20 20.79
N TYR A 328 -15.66 -21.03 20.82
CA TYR A 328 -15.85 -19.97 19.86
C TYR A 328 -14.54 -19.59 19.17
N GLY A 329 -14.63 -19.04 17.97
CA GLY A 329 -13.48 -18.46 17.26
C GLY A 329 -12.83 -17.31 18.04
N ASP A 330 -13.58 -16.67 18.95
CA ASP A 330 -13.09 -15.66 19.89
C ASP A 330 -11.95 -16.18 20.77
N ASP A 331 -12.12 -17.39 21.33
CA ASP A 331 -11.13 -18.06 22.19
C ASP A 331 -9.78 -18.26 21.48
N PHE A 332 -9.80 -18.41 20.16
CA PHE A 332 -8.60 -18.64 19.36
C PHE A 332 -7.78 -17.36 19.19
N TYR A 333 -8.40 -16.25 18.76
CA TYR A 333 -7.66 -15.03 18.42
C TYR A 333 -7.38 -14.12 19.63
N GLU A 334 -8.14 -14.24 20.72
CA GLU A 334 -7.85 -13.49 21.96
C GLU A 334 -6.48 -13.85 22.54
N ASN A 335 -6.10 -15.13 22.46
CA ASN A 335 -4.77 -15.61 22.81
C ASN A 335 -3.65 -14.99 21.94
N LEU A 336 -3.98 -14.49 20.75
CA LEU A 336 -3.05 -13.77 19.86
C LEU A 336 -2.99 -12.26 20.19
N GLY A 337 -3.76 -11.79 21.17
CA GLY A 337 -3.88 -10.39 21.54
C GLY A 337 -4.72 -9.57 20.55
N ILE A 338 -5.58 -10.23 19.77
CA ILE A 338 -6.52 -9.61 18.84
C ILE A 338 -7.87 -9.44 19.56
N SER A 339 -8.60 -8.36 19.28
CA SER A 339 -9.91 -8.10 19.87
C SER A 339 -10.87 -7.52 18.85
N PHE A 340 -12.09 -8.04 18.83
CA PHE A 340 -13.16 -7.60 17.94
C PHE A 340 -13.55 -6.13 18.10
N ASP A 341 -13.53 -5.61 19.33
CA ASP A 341 -13.88 -4.21 19.60
C ASP A 341 -12.87 -3.23 18.99
N THR A 342 -11.65 -3.69 18.77
CA THR A 342 -10.55 -2.84 18.27
C THR A 342 -10.46 -2.76 16.74
N ARG A 343 -11.31 -3.48 16.01
CA ARG A 343 -11.28 -3.54 14.54
C ARG A 343 -11.37 -2.16 13.86
N TRP A 344 -12.24 -1.28 14.35
CA TRP A 344 -12.38 0.07 13.77
C TRP A 344 -11.16 0.97 14.03
N ARG A 345 -10.48 0.77 15.17
CA ARG A 345 -9.18 1.39 15.43
C ARG A 345 -8.15 0.89 14.42
N ASP A 346 -8.10 -0.42 14.18
CA ASP A 346 -7.16 -1.02 13.24
C ASP A 346 -7.37 -0.49 11.81
N PHE A 347 -8.63 -0.36 11.36
CA PHE A 347 -8.95 0.28 10.08
C PHE A 347 -8.52 1.76 10.04
N GLY A 348 -8.76 2.52 11.12
CA GLY A 348 -8.30 3.91 11.22
C GLY A 348 -6.77 4.05 11.15
N ILE A 349 -6.02 3.11 11.72
CA ILE A 349 -4.56 3.07 11.62
C ILE A 349 -4.12 2.84 10.16
N VAL A 350 -4.77 1.93 9.42
CA VAL A 350 -4.49 1.70 8.00
C VAL A 350 -4.71 2.98 7.18
N ILE A 351 -5.79 3.73 7.44
CA ILE A 351 -6.02 5.04 6.82
C ILE A 351 -4.89 6.02 7.18
N GLY A 352 -4.42 6.01 8.42
CA GLY A 352 -3.26 6.81 8.84
C GLY A 352 -2.01 6.53 7.99
N PHE A 353 -1.72 5.26 7.68
CA PHE A 353 -0.62 4.88 6.80
C PHE A 353 -0.84 5.33 5.35
N ILE A 354 -2.07 5.27 4.83
CA ILE A 354 -2.40 5.80 3.50
C ILE A 354 -2.10 7.30 3.43
N VAL A 355 -2.56 8.06 4.42
CA VAL A 355 -2.31 9.51 4.50
C VAL A 355 -0.81 9.80 4.63
N PHE A 356 -0.09 9.03 5.45
CA PHE A 356 1.36 9.14 5.58
C PHE A 356 2.08 8.92 4.25
N ASN A 357 1.75 7.85 3.52
CA ASN A 357 2.31 7.56 2.21
C ASN A 357 2.07 8.71 1.23
N ILE A 358 0.84 9.24 1.16
CA ILE A 358 0.50 10.38 0.31
C ILE A 358 1.34 11.61 0.68
N MET A 359 1.46 11.92 1.97
CA MET A 359 2.26 13.06 2.44
C MET A 359 3.74 12.92 2.06
N VAL A 360 4.32 11.73 2.22
CA VAL A 360 5.69 11.46 1.78
C VAL A 360 5.81 11.61 0.26
N THR A 361 4.89 11.07 -0.53
CA THR A 361 4.89 11.22 -2.00
C THR A 361 4.85 12.70 -2.41
N LEU A 362 4.05 13.53 -1.74
CA LEU A 362 3.96 14.97 -2.01
C LEU A 362 5.26 15.71 -1.69
N ILE A 363 5.86 15.42 -0.54
CA ILE A 363 7.13 16.03 -0.11
C ILE A 363 8.27 15.57 -1.03
N ALA A 364 8.37 14.26 -1.27
CA ALA A 364 9.38 13.66 -2.14
C ALA A 364 9.32 14.21 -3.56
N SER A 365 8.11 14.37 -4.13
CA SER A 365 7.92 14.96 -5.47
C SER A 365 8.36 16.42 -5.56
N ARG A 366 8.38 17.14 -4.44
CA ARG A 366 8.88 18.52 -4.36
C ARG A 366 10.38 18.60 -4.16
N VAL A 367 10.93 17.74 -3.30
CA VAL A 367 12.35 17.77 -2.88
C VAL A 367 13.24 17.10 -3.93
N PHE A 368 12.87 15.90 -4.40
CA PHE A 368 13.69 15.12 -5.31
C PHE A 368 13.39 15.47 -6.76
N LYS A 369 14.35 16.10 -7.43
CA LYS A 369 14.30 16.39 -8.87
C LYS A 369 15.28 15.48 -9.60
N PHE A 370 14.81 14.31 -10.04
CA PHE A 370 15.60 13.34 -10.81
C PHE A 370 15.82 13.75 -12.28
N SER A 371 15.97 15.05 -12.55
CA SER A 371 16.26 15.56 -13.88
C SER A 371 17.66 15.09 -14.30
N LYS A 372 17.75 14.20 -15.29
CA LYS A 372 19.00 14.00 -16.04
C LYS A 372 19.29 15.32 -16.77
N ARG A 373 20.29 16.05 -16.31
CA ARG A 373 20.74 17.32 -16.92
C ARG A 373 21.68 17.04 -18.08
#